data_AF-A0A642UMW5-F1
#
_entry.id   AF-A0A642UMW5-F1
#
_cell.length_a   1.000
_cell.length_b   1.000
_cell.length_c   1.000
_cell.angle_alpha   90.00
_cell.angle_beta   90.00
_cell.angle_gamma   90.00
#
_symmetry.space_group_name_H-M   'P 1'
#
loop_
_entity.id
_entity.type
_entity.pdbx_description
1 polymer ?
#
loop_
_entity_poly.entity_id
_entity_poly.type
_entity_poly.pdbx_seq_one_letter_code
_entity_poly.pdbx_strand_id
1 'polypeptide(L)'
;MAGAFGASGNNSPGKHANAPAAKRRRRFSRRLQKLSPLPVDTPPQELAVIHATGATTAPPPTFEALPLEIVEIIVSHLDDVSVCRLYAAYNECVQMYVPVKKVIADRLKKVTVPVSPEVQPKHDTSMIDFATAALLPSWCHVHVHSRLAYWDLAKWYLRQLKFASVAITVYGSLAHKQDYVDFNGVKGNVVAVHLKDINRFRNIPLSTKEL
;
A
#
# COMPACT_ATOMS: atom_id res chain seq x y z
N MET A 1 4.72 -13.19 -63.80
CA MET A 1 3.92 -12.01 -64.18
C MET A 1 4.34 -10.86 -63.29
N ALA A 2 4.88 -9.82 -63.91
CA ALA A 2 5.39 -8.61 -63.27
C ALA A 2 4.29 -7.53 -63.25
N GLY A 3 4.28 -6.70 -62.20
CA GLY A 3 3.53 -5.45 -62.10
C GLY A 3 4.09 -4.68 -60.91
N ALA A 4 5.04 -3.76 -61.07
CA ALA A 4 4.95 -2.41 -61.65
C ALA A 4 4.40 -1.36 -60.66
N PHE A 5 5.36 -0.59 -60.12
CA PHE A 5 5.36 0.84 -59.80
C PHE A 5 4.03 1.61 -59.64
N GLY A 6 3.90 2.27 -58.49
CA GLY A 6 3.10 3.47 -58.29
C GLY A 6 3.77 4.38 -57.27
N ALA A 7 4.34 5.48 -57.75
CA ALA A 7 5.04 6.49 -56.96
C ALA A 7 4.14 7.68 -56.60
N SER A 8 4.60 8.44 -55.60
CA SER A 8 4.54 9.90 -55.52
C SER A 8 3.28 10.57 -54.94
N GLY A 9 3.51 11.39 -53.90
CA GLY A 9 2.53 12.31 -53.33
C GLY A 9 3.07 13.08 -52.11
N ASN A 10 3.78 14.17 -52.39
CA ASN A 10 4.38 15.15 -51.45
C ASN A 10 3.35 15.97 -50.62
N ASN A 11 3.90 16.74 -49.66
CA ASN A 11 3.40 17.97 -48.99
C ASN A 11 2.66 17.75 -47.64
N SER A 12 2.95 18.42 -46.51
CA SER A 12 3.72 19.65 -46.22
C SER A 12 4.17 19.69 -44.74
N PRO A 13 5.24 20.42 -44.39
CA PRO A 13 5.69 20.63 -43.01
C PRO A 13 5.01 21.85 -42.38
N GLY A 14 4.13 21.63 -41.40
CA GLY A 14 3.58 22.68 -40.55
C GLY A 14 4.52 23.06 -39.41
N LYS A 15 5.45 23.97 -39.67
CA LYS A 15 6.18 24.73 -38.64
C LYS A 15 5.23 25.75 -38.01
N HIS A 16 4.86 25.57 -36.74
CA HIS A 16 4.36 26.67 -35.92
C HIS A 16 5.30 26.98 -34.76
N ALA A 17 5.59 28.27 -34.68
CA ALA A 17 6.56 28.93 -33.85
C ALA A 17 6.11 29.07 -32.38
N ASN A 18 7.11 29.14 -31.51
CA ASN A 18 7.28 30.07 -30.38
C ASN A 18 6.06 30.42 -29.50
N ALA A 19 6.12 30.04 -28.22
CA ALA A 19 6.28 31.03 -27.13
C ALA A 19 6.54 30.35 -25.76
N PRO A 20 7.53 30.80 -24.97
CA PRO A 20 7.73 30.37 -23.59
C PRO A 20 6.99 31.33 -22.64
N ALA A 21 5.93 30.87 -21.98
CA ALA A 21 5.18 31.69 -21.02
C ALA A 21 5.43 31.25 -19.57
N ALA A 22 6.26 32.06 -18.91
CA ALA A 22 6.09 32.57 -17.55
C ALA A 22 6.10 31.57 -16.37
N LYS A 23 7.24 31.56 -15.69
CA LYS A 23 7.44 31.25 -14.28
C LYS A 23 6.36 31.87 -13.38
N ARG A 24 5.38 31.08 -12.92
CA ARG A 24 4.46 31.48 -11.85
C ARG A 24 4.93 30.92 -10.51
N ARG A 25 5.98 31.54 -9.95
CA ARG A 25 6.39 31.35 -8.55
C ARG A 25 5.28 31.87 -7.63
N ARG A 26 4.37 31.00 -7.20
CA ARG A 26 3.47 31.30 -6.08
C ARG A 26 4.28 31.27 -4.79
N ARG A 27 4.66 32.46 -4.31
CA ARG A 27 5.03 32.71 -2.92
C ARG A 27 3.80 32.39 -2.06
N PHE A 28 3.71 31.19 -1.50
CA PHE A 28 2.81 30.95 -0.38
C PHE A 28 3.53 31.37 0.89
N SER A 29 3.19 32.57 1.30
CA SER A 29 3.67 33.25 2.48
C SER A 29 3.44 32.41 3.73
N ARG A 30 4.53 32.27 4.48
CA ARG A 30 4.56 31.97 5.91
C ARG A 30 3.38 32.59 6.63
N ARG A 31 2.41 31.77 7.03
CA ARG A 31 1.51 32.06 8.15
C ARG A 31 1.68 30.93 9.15
N LEU A 32 2.89 30.86 9.72
CA LEU A 32 3.12 30.19 10.99
C LEU A 32 2.27 30.93 12.01
N GLN A 33 1.09 30.40 12.26
CA GLN A 33 0.28 30.81 13.40
C GLN A 33 1.11 30.54 14.65
N LYS A 34 1.32 31.63 15.38
CA LYS A 34 1.92 31.72 16.70
C LYS A 34 1.13 30.80 17.63
N LEU A 35 1.62 29.57 17.82
CA LEU A 35 1.09 28.68 18.86
C LEU A 35 1.52 29.28 20.19
N SER A 36 0.53 29.75 20.95
CA SER A 36 0.73 30.18 22.33
C SER A 36 1.26 29.00 23.15
N PRO A 37 2.32 29.18 23.95
CA PRO A 37 2.78 28.14 24.86
C PRO A 37 1.69 27.85 25.90
N LEU A 38 1.34 26.58 26.05
CA LEU A 38 0.48 26.12 27.14
C LEU A 38 1.27 26.25 28.46
N PRO A 39 0.65 26.72 29.56
CA PRO A 39 1.28 26.72 30.87
C PRO A 39 1.44 25.27 31.33
N VAL A 40 2.69 24.83 31.46
CA VAL A 40 3.06 23.55 32.07
C VAL A 40 3.47 23.85 33.52
N ASP A 41 2.48 24.01 34.38
CA ASP A 41 2.67 23.99 35.82
C ASP A 41 2.00 22.72 36.36
N THR A 42 2.71 21.61 36.25
CA THR A 42 2.41 20.41 37.06
C THR A 42 3.64 20.15 37.91
N PRO A 43 3.58 20.30 39.24
CA PRO A 43 4.72 20.03 40.09
C PRO A 43 5.12 18.56 39.96
N PRO A 44 6.43 18.25 40.03
CA PRO A 44 6.90 16.89 40.00
C PRO A 44 6.34 16.14 41.21
N GLN A 45 5.46 15.17 40.98
CA GLN A 45 5.13 14.19 41.99
C GLN A 45 6.38 13.34 42.23
N GLU A 46 6.95 13.52 43.41
CA GLU A 46 8.03 12.73 43.98
C GLU A 46 7.53 11.29 44.15
N LEU A 47 7.66 10.50 43.07
CA LEU A 47 7.42 9.07 43.08
C LEU A 47 8.48 8.43 43.96
N ALA A 48 8.05 8.05 45.16
CA ALA A 48 8.83 7.25 46.09
C ALA A 48 9.47 6.07 45.33
N VAL A 49 10.80 6.11 45.24
CA VAL A 49 11.62 5.03 44.66
C VAL A 49 11.53 3.86 45.63
N ILE A 50 10.55 2.99 45.39
CA ILE A 50 10.50 1.68 46.03
C ILE A 50 11.66 0.90 45.43
N HIS A 51 12.76 0.82 46.17
CA HIS A 51 13.89 -0.07 45.89
C HIS A 51 13.40 -1.52 45.98
N ALA A 52 12.88 -2.04 44.87
CA ALA A 52 12.56 -3.45 44.74
C ALA A 52 13.88 -4.24 44.73
N THR A 53 14.13 -4.92 45.84
CA THR A 53 15.22 -5.87 46.05
C THR A 53 15.22 -6.91 44.92
N GLY A 54 16.38 -7.10 44.29
CA GLY A 54 16.54 -7.88 43.08
C GLY A 54 16.07 -9.33 43.21
N ALA A 55 14.89 -9.62 42.67
CA ALA A 55 14.56 -10.94 42.19
C ALA A 55 15.27 -11.13 40.85
N THR A 56 16.03 -12.22 40.69
CA THR A 56 16.56 -12.65 39.39
C THR A 56 15.37 -13.08 38.52
N THR A 57 14.66 -12.11 37.95
CA THR A 57 13.53 -12.34 37.05
C THR A 57 14.07 -13.03 35.81
N ALA A 58 13.72 -14.30 35.65
CA ALA A 58 13.91 -15.02 34.40
C ALA A 58 13.36 -14.16 33.24
N PRO A 59 14.04 -14.12 32.09
CA PRO A 59 13.57 -13.34 30.95
C PRO A 59 12.13 -13.75 30.63
N PRO A 60 11.26 -12.78 30.29
CA PRO A 60 9.87 -13.09 29.98
C PRO A 60 9.81 -14.13 28.85
N PRO A 61 8.91 -15.12 28.93
CA PRO A 61 8.79 -16.13 27.89
C PRO A 61 8.52 -15.43 26.56
N THR A 62 9.38 -15.68 25.58
CA THR A 62 9.23 -15.13 24.23
C THR A 62 8.26 -16.01 23.43
N PHE A 63 7.62 -15.42 22.42
CA PHE A 63 6.74 -16.15 21.51
C PHE A 63 7.45 -17.34 20.84
N GLU A 64 8.76 -17.22 20.63
CA GLU A 64 9.62 -18.25 20.03
C GLU A 64 9.87 -19.46 20.95
N ALA A 65 9.64 -19.31 22.26
CA ALA A 65 9.76 -20.41 23.21
C ALA A 65 8.51 -21.31 23.26
N LEU A 66 7.42 -20.91 22.58
CA LEU A 66 6.20 -21.71 22.53
C LEU A 66 6.40 -22.94 21.63
N PRO A 67 5.80 -24.10 21.99
CA PRO A 67 5.75 -25.25 21.09
C PRO A 67 5.10 -24.88 19.75
N LEU A 68 5.61 -25.46 18.66
CA LEU A 68 5.15 -25.12 17.30
C LEU A 68 3.64 -25.31 17.12
N GLU A 69 3.07 -26.35 17.73
CA GLU A 69 1.63 -26.64 17.72
C GLU A 69 0.80 -25.48 18.29
N ILE A 70 1.29 -24.84 19.36
CA ILE A 70 0.63 -23.69 19.97
C ILE A 70 0.73 -22.48 19.06
N VAL A 71 1.88 -22.28 18.41
CA VAL A 71 2.06 -21.21 17.41
C VAL A 71 1.10 -21.38 16.24
N GLU A 72 0.94 -22.60 15.72
CA GLU A 72 -0.01 -22.91 14.65
C GLU A 72 -1.45 -22.59 15.06
N ILE A 73 -1.84 -22.97 16.28
CA ILE A 73 -3.15 -22.62 16.85
C ILE A 73 -3.31 -21.10 16.92
N ILE A 74 -2.33 -20.38 17.47
CA ILE A 74 -2.41 -18.91 17.57
C ILE A 74 -2.55 -18.28 16.19
N VAL A 75 -1.67 -18.62 15.25
CA VAL A 75 -1.69 -18.07 13.88
C VAL A 75 -2.99 -18.40 13.16
N SER A 76 -3.61 -19.56 13.42
CA SER A 76 -4.90 -19.92 12.82
C SER A 76 -6.09 -19.09 13.32
N HIS A 77 -5.98 -18.49 14.52
CA HIS A 77 -7.01 -17.64 15.12
C HIS A 77 -6.81 -16.15 14.78
N LEU A 78 -5.64 -15.77 14.26
CA LEU A 78 -5.39 -14.41 13.82
C LEU A 78 -6.17 -14.12 12.53
N ASP A 79 -6.72 -12.91 12.44
CA ASP A 79 -7.26 -12.38 11.19
C ASP A 79 -6.14 -12.14 10.17
N ASP A 80 -6.50 -12.17 8.89
CA ASP A 80 -5.52 -12.13 7.80
C ASP A 80 -4.65 -10.85 7.84
N VAL A 81 -5.19 -9.73 8.32
CA VAL A 81 -4.44 -8.48 8.48
C VAL A 81 -3.43 -8.57 9.61
N SER A 82 -3.81 -9.12 10.76
CA SER A 82 -2.87 -9.39 11.86
C SER A 82 -1.76 -10.35 11.45
N VAL A 83 -2.05 -11.39 10.67
CA VAL A 83 -1.04 -12.31 10.13
C VAL A 83 -0.04 -11.56 9.24
N CYS A 84 -0.50 -10.63 8.40
CA CYS A 84 0.37 -9.80 7.57
C CYS A 84 1.27 -8.88 8.38
N ARG A 85 0.70 -8.19 9.38
CA ARG A 85 1.45 -7.30 10.28
C ARG A 85 2.48 -8.09 11.08
N LEU A 86 2.12 -9.28 11.55
CA LEU A 86 3.02 -10.19 12.24
C LEU A 86 4.19 -10.58 11.32
N TYR A 87 3.91 -10.99 10.08
CA TYR A 87 4.97 -11.31 9.10
C TYR A 87 5.89 -10.11 8.84
N ALA A 88 5.32 -8.91 8.64
CA ALA A 88 6.09 -7.69 8.39
C ALA A 88 7.02 -7.35 9.56
N ALA A 89 6.50 -7.39 10.80
CA ALA A 89 7.29 -7.17 12.01
C ALA A 89 8.44 -8.18 12.13
N TYR A 90 8.17 -9.44 11.81
CA TYR A 90 9.19 -10.49 11.81
C TYR A 90 10.22 -10.34 10.70
N ASN A 91 9.86 -9.77 9.55
CA ASN A 91 10.78 -9.58 8.44
C ASN A 91 11.87 -8.55 8.77
N GLU A 92 11.60 -7.64 9.71
CA GLU A 92 12.58 -6.67 10.23
C GLU A 92 13.51 -7.27 11.29
N CYS A 93 13.11 -8.38 11.94
CA CYS A 93 13.91 -9.06 12.96
C CYS A 93 14.90 -10.07 12.34
N VAL A 94 16.20 -9.86 12.58
CA VAL A 94 17.29 -10.69 12.01
C VAL A 94 17.32 -12.11 12.58
N GLN A 95 16.84 -12.33 13.80
CA GLN A 95 16.96 -13.61 14.54
C GLN A 95 15.65 -14.40 14.58
N MET A 96 14.94 -14.48 13.46
CA MET A 96 13.65 -15.14 13.46
C MET A 96 13.78 -16.68 13.54
N TYR A 97 13.02 -17.29 14.45
CA TYR A 97 12.85 -18.74 14.49
C TYR A 97 12.18 -19.26 13.20
N VAL A 98 12.95 -19.98 12.38
CA VAL A 98 12.56 -20.43 11.03
C VAL A 98 11.21 -21.17 10.97
N PRO A 99 10.88 -22.07 11.93
CA PRO A 99 9.59 -22.77 11.92
C PRO A 99 8.37 -21.85 12.04
N VAL A 100 8.41 -20.84 12.92
CA VAL A 100 7.33 -19.84 13.07
C VAL A 100 7.12 -19.08 11.75
N LYS A 101 8.22 -18.71 11.07
CA LYS A 101 8.16 -18.02 9.77
C LYS A 101 7.41 -18.86 8.75
N LYS A 102 7.68 -20.16 8.73
CA LYS A 102 7.07 -21.10 7.80
C LYS A 102 5.56 -21.19 8.03
N VAL A 103 5.12 -21.31 9.27
CA VAL A 103 3.69 -21.35 9.63
C VAL A 103 2.96 -20.10 9.15
N ILE A 104 3.52 -18.91 9.44
CA ILE A 104 2.94 -17.63 9.01
C ILE A 104 2.92 -17.53 7.48
N ALA A 105 4.03 -17.91 6.82
CA ALA A 105 4.13 -17.86 5.37
C ALA A 105 3.13 -18.80 4.68
N ASP A 106 2.94 -20.01 5.20
CA ASP A 106 2.00 -20.98 4.64
C ASP A 106 0.54 -20.55 4.82
N ARG A 107 0.22 -19.80 5.88
CA ARG A 107 -1.07 -19.10 6.02
C ARG A 107 -1.21 -17.98 4.98
N LEU A 108 -0.18 -17.14 4.83
CA LEU A 108 -0.21 -16.01 3.89
C LEU A 108 -0.41 -16.41 2.43
N LYS A 109 0.07 -17.59 2.01
CA LYS A 109 -0.14 -18.09 0.64
C LYS A 109 -1.61 -18.35 0.30
N LYS A 110 -2.47 -18.54 1.31
CA LYS A 110 -3.87 -18.94 1.13
C LYS A 110 -4.84 -17.75 1.18
N VAL A 111 -4.38 -16.60 1.62
CA VAL A 111 -5.23 -15.43 1.92
C VAL A 111 -4.98 -14.32 0.91
N THR A 112 -6.01 -13.51 0.68
CA THR A 112 -5.88 -12.27 -0.10
C THR A 112 -5.89 -11.10 0.86
N VAL A 113 -4.81 -10.33 0.87
CA VAL A 113 -4.58 -9.29 1.86
C VAL A 113 -5.21 -7.97 1.41
N PRO A 114 -6.15 -7.39 2.17
CA PRO A 114 -6.72 -6.09 1.83
C PRO A 114 -5.71 -4.97 2.13
N VAL A 115 -5.42 -4.15 1.12
CA VAL A 115 -4.43 -3.06 1.17
C VAL A 115 -5.09 -1.74 0.80
N SER A 116 -4.73 -0.66 1.48
CA SER A 116 -5.19 0.70 1.16
C SER A 116 -4.02 1.66 0.94
N PRO A 117 -4.11 2.61 -0.03
CA PRO A 117 -3.18 3.73 -0.15
C PRO A 117 -3.31 4.77 0.95
N GLU A 118 -4.44 4.78 1.64
CA GLU A 118 -4.70 5.75 2.67
C GLU A 118 -3.79 5.42 3.86
N VAL A 119 -3.10 6.43 4.39
CA VAL A 119 -2.46 6.30 5.71
C VAL A 119 -3.61 6.07 6.67
N GLN A 120 -3.79 4.81 7.06
CA GLN A 120 -4.98 4.44 7.80
C GLN A 120 -5.01 5.24 9.11
N PRO A 121 -6.17 5.81 9.48
CA PRO A 121 -6.35 6.27 10.84
C PRO A 121 -6.09 5.07 11.75
N LYS A 122 -5.44 5.29 12.91
CA LYS A 122 -4.95 4.27 13.87
C LYS A 122 -5.94 3.17 14.29
N HIS A 123 -7.19 3.21 13.84
CA HIS A 123 -8.31 2.38 14.28
C HIS A 123 -8.89 1.47 13.20
N ASP A 124 -8.54 1.63 11.92
CA ASP A 124 -8.96 0.64 10.92
C ASP A 124 -8.01 -0.57 10.96
N THR A 125 -8.51 -1.69 11.47
CA THR A 125 -7.77 -2.96 11.53
C THR A 125 -8.13 -3.88 10.37
N SER A 126 -9.02 -3.46 9.46
CA SER A 126 -9.52 -4.31 8.38
C SER A 126 -8.61 -4.35 7.15
N MET A 127 -7.59 -3.49 7.08
CA MET A 127 -6.66 -3.42 5.95
C MET A 127 -5.23 -3.15 6.44
N ILE A 128 -4.24 -3.33 5.56
CA ILE A 128 -2.88 -2.82 5.77
C ILE A 128 -2.58 -1.63 4.84
N ASP A 129 -1.60 -0.82 5.21
CA ASP A 129 -1.10 0.26 4.35
C ASP A 129 -0.06 -0.26 3.34
N PHE A 130 0.30 0.57 2.35
CA PHE A 130 1.32 0.20 1.37
C PHE A 130 2.71 0.02 1.96
N ALA A 131 3.02 0.68 3.08
CA ALA A 131 4.32 0.52 3.75
C ALA A 131 4.46 -0.90 4.31
N THR A 132 3.43 -1.40 4.99
CA THR A 132 3.37 -2.78 5.46
C THR A 132 3.32 -3.75 4.28
N ALA A 133 2.54 -3.45 3.24
CA ALA A 133 2.44 -4.30 2.06
C ALA A 133 3.78 -4.45 1.31
N ALA A 134 4.66 -3.44 1.35
CA ALA A 134 5.99 -3.50 0.75
C ALA A 134 6.93 -4.49 1.45
N LEU A 135 6.65 -4.85 2.71
CA LEU A 135 7.40 -5.85 3.47
C LEU A 135 6.89 -7.28 3.21
N LEU A 136 5.76 -7.42 2.51
CA LEU A 136 5.20 -8.72 2.21
C LEU A 136 5.97 -9.42 1.08
N PRO A 137 6.02 -10.76 1.08
CA PRO A 137 6.65 -11.52 0.02
C PRO A 137 5.94 -11.35 -1.32
N SER A 138 6.71 -11.50 -2.41
CA SER A 138 6.18 -11.33 -3.76
C SER A 138 5.18 -12.40 -4.20
N TRP A 139 5.10 -13.52 -3.48
CA TRP A 139 4.11 -14.57 -3.71
C TRP A 139 2.76 -14.30 -3.05
N CYS A 140 2.60 -13.21 -2.31
CA CYS A 140 1.32 -12.85 -1.69
C CYS A 140 0.29 -12.39 -2.73
N HIS A 141 -0.98 -12.61 -2.39
CA HIS A 141 -2.15 -12.12 -3.11
C HIS A 141 -2.69 -10.89 -2.38
N VAL A 142 -2.92 -9.79 -3.10
CA VAL A 142 -3.39 -8.53 -2.49
C VAL A 142 -4.67 -8.02 -3.15
N HIS A 143 -5.52 -7.39 -2.35
CA HIS A 143 -6.71 -6.67 -2.80
C HIS A 143 -6.56 -5.19 -2.45
N VAL A 144 -6.25 -4.36 -3.44
CA VAL A 144 -6.07 -2.92 -3.26
C VAL A 144 -7.43 -2.23 -3.27
N HIS A 145 -7.81 -1.63 -2.15
CA HIS A 145 -8.96 -0.75 -2.00
C HIS A 145 -8.49 0.70 -2.05
N SER A 146 -8.93 1.45 -3.05
CA SER A 146 -8.53 2.86 -3.20
C SER A 146 -9.74 3.72 -3.47
N ARG A 147 -9.86 4.87 -2.79
CA ARG A 147 -10.71 5.94 -3.32
C ARG A 147 -10.07 6.53 -4.58
N LEU A 148 -10.91 7.10 -5.43
CA LEU A 148 -10.48 7.73 -6.67
C LEU A 148 -9.44 8.84 -6.45
N ALA A 149 -9.59 9.61 -5.36
CA ALA A 149 -8.64 10.66 -4.97
C ALA A 149 -7.22 10.13 -4.66
N TYR A 150 -7.07 8.86 -4.30
CA TYR A 150 -5.79 8.23 -3.99
C TYR A 150 -5.32 7.27 -5.09
N TRP A 151 -6.04 7.19 -6.21
CA TRP A 151 -5.76 6.20 -7.24
C TRP A 151 -4.38 6.38 -7.89
N ASP A 152 -3.95 7.61 -8.13
CA ASP A 152 -2.62 7.87 -8.69
C ASP A 152 -1.49 7.43 -7.74
N LEU A 153 -1.70 7.57 -6.42
CA LEU A 153 -0.77 7.08 -5.41
C LEU A 153 -0.73 5.55 -5.40
N ALA A 154 -1.89 4.89 -5.43
CA ALA A 154 -1.98 3.43 -5.53
C ALA A 154 -1.27 2.91 -6.77
N LYS A 155 -1.43 3.56 -7.93
CA LYS A 155 -0.71 3.22 -9.17
C LYS A 155 0.80 3.33 -9.01
N TRP A 156 1.28 4.39 -8.35
CA TRP A 156 2.71 4.59 -8.14
C TRP A 156 3.32 3.45 -7.30
N TYR A 157 2.60 2.97 -6.28
CA TYR A 157 3.02 1.79 -5.49
C TYR A 157 2.95 0.49 -6.28
N LEU A 158 1.85 0.25 -7.00
CA LEU A 158 1.67 -0.96 -7.80
C LEU A 158 2.72 -1.12 -8.91
N ARG A 159 3.38 -0.04 -9.35
CA ARG A 159 4.50 -0.11 -10.29
C ARG A 159 5.80 -0.62 -9.66
N GLN A 160 5.94 -0.51 -8.34
CA GLN A 160 7.16 -0.86 -7.61
C GLN A 160 7.05 -2.24 -6.96
N LEU A 161 5.86 -2.57 -6.47
CA LEU A 161 5.62 -3.82 -5.75
C LEU A 161 5.28 -4.95 -6.72
N LYS A 162 5.79 -6.15 -6.44
CA LYS A 162 5.53 -7.36 -7.22
C LYS A 162 4.75 -8.33 -6.35
N PHE A 163 3.52 -8.64 -6.74
CA PHE A 163 2.65 -9.60 -6.06
C PHE A 163 2.25 -10.74 -7.00
N ALA A 164 1.90 -11.90 -6.44
CA ALA A 164 1.46 -13.05 -7.22
C ALA A 164 0.14 -12.74 -7.93
N SER A 165 -0.78 -12.07 -7.24
CA SER A 165 -1.97 -11.51 -7.87
C SER A 165 -2.42 -10.22 -7.19
N VAL A 166 -3.02 -9.33 -7.97
CA VAL A 166 -3.56 -8.06 -7.52
C VAL A 166 -5.02 -7.97 -7.95
N ALA A 167 -5.93 -7.91 -6.98
CA ALA A 167 -7.30 -7.46 -7.19
C ALA A 167 -7.37 -5.97 -6.84
N ILE A 168 -8.20 -5.20 -7.56
CA ILE A 168 -8.29 -3.76 -7.37
C ILE A 168 -9.76 -3.38 -7.20
N THR A 169 -10.10 -2.62 -6.16
CA THR A 169 -11.38 -1.93 -6.02
C THR A 169 -11.13 -0.43 -5.97
N VAL A 170 -11.70 0.30 -6.93
CA VAL A 170 -11.69 1.77 -6.93
C VAL A 170 -13.08 2.28 -6.57
N TYR A 171 -13.15 3.13 -5.54
CA TYR A 171 -14.38 3.77 -5.08
C TYR A 171 -14.44 5.23 -5.57
N GLY A 172 -15.50 5.60 -6.27
CA GLY A 172 -15.78 6.98 -6.69
C GLY A 172 -16.87 7.62 -5.84
N SER A 173 -16.89 8.96 -5.79
CA SER A 173 -18.08 9.70 -5.37
C SER A 173 -18.59 10.47 -6.56
N LEU A 174 -19.91 10.43 -6.80
CA LEU A 174 -20.60 11.05 -7.94
C LEU A 174 -20.49 12.59 -7.97
N ALA A 175 -19.84 13.22 -6.98
CA ALA A 175 -19.80 14.67 -6.82
C ALA A 175 -19.04 15.40 -7.94
N HIS A 176 -18.14 14.73 -8.67
CA HIS A 176 -17.34 15.38 -9.70
C HIS A 176 -17.59 14.74 -11.08
N LYS A 177 -18.24 15.52 -11.97
CA LYS A 177 -18.65 15.14 -13.34
C LYS A 177 -17.49 14.76 -14.30
N GLN A 178 -16.24 14.83 -13.86
CA GLN A 178 -15.05 14.64 -14.70
C GLN A 178 -14.05 13.60 -14.19
N ASP A 179 -14.36 12.87 -13.13
CA ASP A 179 -13.39 11.91 -12.62
C ASP A 179 -13.40 10.65 -13.49
N TYR A 180 -12.32 10.45 -14.23
CA TYR A 180 -12.06 9.23 -14.98
C TYR A 180 -10.96 8.44 -14.28
N VAL A 181 -11.09 7.12 -14.26
CA VAL A 181 -10.02 6.23 -13.78
C VAL A 181 -9.17 5.83 -14.97
N ASP A 182 -7.87 6.11 -14.88
CA ASP A 182 -6.88 5.61 -15.84
C ASP A 182 -6.02 4.54 -15.17
N PHE A 183 -5.99 3.35 -15.78
CA PHE A 183 -5.17 2.21 -15.36
C PHE A 183 -3.85 2.12 -16.13
N ASN A 184 -3.50 3.10 -16.96
CA ASN A 184 -2.23 3.10 -17.68
C ASN A 184 -1.02 2.92 -16.74
N GLY A 185 -0.14 2.01 -17.13
CA GLY A 185 1.05 1.67 -16.38
C GLY A 185 0.79 0.88 -15.10
N VAL A 186 -0.44 0.45 -14.83
CA VAL A 186 -0.68 -0.72 -13.97
C VAL A 186 -0.32 -1.94 -14.80
N LYS A 187 0.81 -2.55 -14.47
CA LYS A 187 1.32 -3.76 -15.13
C LYS A 187 1.48 -4.85 -14.07
N GLY A 188 1.41 -6.11 -14.49
CA GLY A 188 1.61 -7.26 -13.61
C GLY A 188 0.39 -8.16 -13.53
N ASN A 189 0.31 -8.95 -12.46
CA ASN A 189 -0.68 -9.99 -12.27
C ASN A 189 -2.01 -9.43 -11.75
N VAL A 190 -2.60 -8.47 -12.45
CA VAL A 190 -3.93 -7.95 -12.11
C VAL A 190 -4.97 -8.98 -12.51
N VAL A 191 -5.69 -9.53 -11.53
CA VAL A 191 -6.67 -10.60 -11.75
C VAL A 191 -8.11 -10.10 -11.79
N ALA A 192 -8.39 -8.97 -11.13
CA ALA A 192 -9.73 -8.41 -11.06
C ALA A 192 -9.68 -6.89 -10.86
N VAL A 193 -10.62 -6.19 -11.49
CA VAL A 193 -10.85 -4.76 -11.29
C VAL A 193 -12.33 -4.53 -11.02
N HIS A 194 -12.64 -3.96 -9.85
CA HIS A 194 -13.98 -3.59 -9.43
C HIS A 194 -14.05 -2.06 -9.34
N LEU A 195 -14.98 -1.48 -10.09
CA LEU A 195 -15.28 -0.05 -10.05
C LEU A 195 -16.60 0.14 -9.33
N LYS A 196 -16.58 0.83 -8.19
CA LYS A 196 -17.78 1.14 -7.40
C LYS A 196 -18.08 2.62 -7.49
N ASP A 197 -19.31 2.95 -7.87
CA ASP A 197 -19.80 4.32 -8.00
C ASP A 197 -19.00 5.19 -9.00
N ILE A 198 -18.50 4.55 -10.06
CA ILE A 198 -17.70 5.18 -11.13
C ILE A 198 -18.32 4.85 -12.48
N ASN A 199 -18.71 5.88 -13.21
CA ASN A 199 -19.40 5.74 -14.50
C ASN A 199 -18.48 5.95 -15.72
N ARG A 200 -17.20 6.32 -15.50
CA ARG A 200 -16.24 6.65 -16.57
C ARG A 200 -14.86 6.07 -16.27
N PHE A 201 -14.34 5.24 -17.17
CA PHE A 201 -13.03 4.60 -17.03
C PHE A 201 -12.36 4.41 -18.40
N ARG A 202 -11.03 4.24 -18.41
CA ARG A 202 -10.24 3.93 -19.61
C ARG A 202 -9.14 2.92 -19.28
N ASN A 203 -8.74 2.15 -20.29
CA ASN A 203 -7.59 1.25 -20.26
C ASN A 203 -7.65 0.17 -19.17
N ILE A 204 -8.84 -0.38 -18.88
CA ILE A 204 -8.96 -1.49 -17.91
C ILE A 204 -8.00 -2.61 -18.35
N PRO A 205 -7.10 -3.07 -17.45
CA PRO A 205 -6.24 -4.19 -17.77
C PRO A 205 -7.12 -5.41 -18.03
N LEU A 206 -6.99 -5.99 -19.23
CA LEU A 206 -7.63 -7.25 -19.59
C LEU A 206 -7.14 -8.32 -18.61
N SER A 207 -8.05 -9.15 -18.10
CA SER A 207 -7.65 -10.25 -17.22
C SER A 207 -6.73 -11.20 -17.98
N THR A 208 -5.84 -11.89 -17.29
CA THR A 208 -4.95 -12.91 -17.88
C THR A 208 -5.68 -14.07 -18.57
N LYS A 209 -7.01 -14.17 -18.48
CA LYS A 209 -7.81 -15.14 -19.25
C LYS A 209 -8.19 -14.65 -20.66
N GLU A 210 -7.96 -13.38 -20.97
CA GLU A 210 -8.30 -12.75 -22.25
C GLU A 210 -7.06 -12.35 -23.09
N LEU A 211 -5.86 -12.74 -22.64
CA LEU A 211 -4.56 -12.62 -23.34
C LEU A 211 -4.01 -14.00 -23.68
#